data_AF-S4RJN3-F1
#
_entry.id   AF-S4RJN3-F1
#
_cell.length_a   1.000
_cell.length_b   1.000
_cell.length_c   1.000
_cell.angle_alpha   90.00
_cell.angle_beta   90.00
_cell.angle_gamma   90.00
#
_symmetry.space_group_name_H-M   'P 1'
#
loop_
_entity.id
_entity.type
_entity.pdbx_description
1 polymer ?
#
loop_
_entity_poly.entity_id
_entity_poly.type
_entity_poly.pdbx_seq_one_letter_code
_entity_poly.pdbx_strand_id
1 'polypeptide(L)'
;MASLGRQHEQECPDPVELSVQGSVPGWLRGCLIRNGPGRHCVGPSCYQHWFDGLALLRKFRFRDGRVWFSSRYLQSDTYKKNVAANRIVVPEFGTRVELDPSLGLLEKSITYLRNIMPDNTDNCLINVVRYGQDVYACTETTIMRRLDPDTLDTLDKVRILTWALAQVLA
;
A
#
# COMPACT_ATOMS: atom_id res chain seq x y z
N MET A 1 16.57 6.09 -20.92
CA MET A 1 16.16 4.99 -20.04
C MET A 1 14.79 5.30 -19.49
N ALA A 2 13.75 4.60 -19.96
CA ALA A 2 12.37 4.84 -19.54
C ALA A 2 12.25 4.66 -18.01
N SER A 3 11.57 5.60 -17.34
CA SER A 3 11.27 5.52 -15.91
C SER A 3 10.51 4.23 -15.61
N LEU A 4 11.17 3.23 -15.03
CA LEU A 4 10.59 1.96 -14.59
C LEU A 4 9.48 2.18 -13.55
N GLY A 5 8.26 2.55 -13.99
CA GLY A 5 7.07 2.62 -13.13
C GLY A 5 7.20 3.54 -11.91
N ARG A 6 8.15 4.48 -11.89
CA ARG A 6 8.39 5.39 -10.75
C ARG A 6 7.50 6.64 -10.76
N GLN A 7 6.42 6.62 -11.54
CA GLN A 7 5.50 7.74 -11.64
C GLN A 7 4.47 7.68 -10.52
N HIS A 8 3.98 8.84 -10.11
CA HIS A 8 2.85 8.93 -9.19
C HIS A 8 1.58 8.56 -9.94
N GLU A 9 0.99 7.42 -9.60
CA GLU A 9 -0.30 7.01 -10.16
C GLU A 9 -1.43 7.77 -9.45
N GLN A 10 -2.34 8.35 -10.23
CA GLN A 10 -3.58 8.89 -9.69
C GLN A 10 -4.51 7.74 -9.30
N GLU A 11 -5.07 7.79 -8.10
CA GLU A 11 -6.07 6.81 -7.69
C GLU A 11 -7.41 7.04 -8.40
N CYS A 12 -8.16 5.95 -8.61
CA CYS A 12 -9.47 5.92 -9.24
C CYS A 12 -10.44 5.22 -8.29
N PRO A 13 -10.93 5.90 -7.23
CA PRO A 13 -11.73 5.26 -6.19
C PRO A 13 -13.09 4.80 -6.73
N ASP A 14 -13.67 5.55 -7.67
CA ASP A 14 -14.92 5.20 -8.33
C ASP A 14 -14.65 4.22 -9.47
N PRO A 15 -15.35 3.07 -9.53
CA PRO A 15 -15.15 2.09 -10.59
C PRO A 15 -15.49 2.64 -11.98
N VAL A 16 -14.53 2.54 -12.90
CA VAL A 16 -14.68 2.92 -14.31
C VAL A 16 -14.78 1.67 -15.19
N GLU A 17 -15.74 1.64 -16.11
CA GLU A 17 -15.84 0.56 -17.11
C GLU A 17 -14.72 0.69 -18.14
N LEU A 18 -14.00 -0.39 -18.38
CA LEU A 18 -12.89 -0.44 -19.34
C LEU A 18 -13.38 -0.88 -20.72
N SER A 19 -12.78 -0.30 -21.77
CA SER A 19 -12.94 -0.81 -23.13
C SER A 19 -12.23 -2.16 -23.26
N VAL A 20 -12.95 -3.17 -23.74
CA VAL A 20 -12.44 -4.54 -23.92
C VAL A 20 -12.13 -4.78 -25.40
N GLN A 21 -10.90 -5.21 -25.69
CA GLN A 21 -10.52 -5.74 -26.99
C GLN A 21 -10.51 -7.27 -26.92
N GLY A 22 -11.23 -7.94 -27.81
CA GLY A 22 -11.48 -9.39 -27.74
C GLY A 22 -12.74 -9.71 -26.94
N SER A 23 -12.78 -10.87 -26.27
CA SER A 23 -13.93 -11.32 -25.49
C SER A 23 -13.51 -11.81 -24.10
N VAL A 24 -14.20 -11.31 -23.07
CA VAL A 24 -14.09 -11.82 -21.70
C VAL A 24 -15.02 -13.03 -21.57
N PRO A 25 -14.55 -14.20 -21.10
CA PRO A 25 -15.40 -15.37 -20.95
C PRO A 25 -16.59 -15.13 -20.02
N GLY A 26 -17.80 -15.53 -20.44
CA GLY A 26 -19.02 -15.27 -19.66
C GLY A 26 -19.07 -15.95 -18.28
N TRP A 27 -18.27 -17.01 -18.08
CA TRP A 27 -18.12 -17.67 -16.79
C TRP A 27 -17.21 -16.92 -15.82
N LEU A 28 -16.36 -16.00 -16.30
CA LEU A 28 -15.45 -15.24 -15.44
C LEU A 28 -16.23 -14.15 -14.70
N ARG A 29 -16.50 -14.42 -13.42
CA ARG A 29 -17.21 -13.51 -12.52
C ARG A 29 -16.44 -13.40 -11.22
N GLY A 30 -16.06 -12.19 -10.84
CA GLY A 30 -15.32 -11.94 -9.60
C GLY A 30 -14.43 -10.72 -9.66
N CYS A 31 -13.53 -10.61 -8.68
CA CYS A 31 -12.59 -9.50 -8.54
C CYS A 31 -11.16 -10.02 -8.51
N LEU A 32 -10.30 -9.46 -9.36
CA LEU A 32 -8.85 -9.58 -9.25
C LEU A 32 -8.34 -8.33 -8.52
N ILE A 33 -7.78 -8.52 -7.32
CA ILE A 33 -7.12 -7.45 -6.58
C ILE A 33 -5.60 -7.68 -6.67
N ARG A 34 -4.89 -6.66 -7.14
CA ARG A 34 -3.42 -6.62 -7.20
C ARG A 34 -2.93 -5.46 -6.35
N ASN A 35 -1.74 -5.64 -5.80
CA ASN A 35 -1.07 -4.63 -4.99
C ASN A 35 0.36 -4.44 -5.50
N GLY A 36 0.92 -3.28 -5.22
CA GLY A 36 2.24 -2.87 -5.67
C GLY A 36 2.44 -1.38 -5.42
N PRO A 37 3.65 -0.86 -5.65
CA PRO A 37 3.92 0.55 -5.45
C PRO A 37 3.10 1.40 -6.45
N GLY A 38 2.55 2.51 -5.99
CA GLY A 38 1.86 3.52 -6.84
C GLY A 38 2.47 4.91 -6.77
N ARG A 39 3.24 5.21 -5.71
CA ARG A 39 3.91 6.52 -5.53
C ARG A 39 5.31 6.35 -4.98
N HIS A 40 6.31 6.77 -5.75
CA HIS A 40 7.72 6.67 -5.35
C HIS A 40 8.31 7.97 -4.78
N CYS A 41 7.63 9.11 -4.94
CA CYS A 41 8.06 10.39 -4.39
C CYS A 41 6.93 11.08 -3.64
N VAL A 42 7.24 11.64 -2.47
CA VAL A 42 6.31 12.40 -1.63
C VAL A 42 6.93 13.77 -1.39
N GLY A 43 6.27 14.83 -1.87
CA GLY A 43 6.87 16.16 -1.97
C GLY A 43 8.24 16.13 -2.64
N PRO A 44 9.30 16.67 -2.01
CA PRO A 44 10.65 16.69 -2.58
C PRO A 44 11.43 15.38 -2.38
N SER A 45 10.96 14.46 -1.55
CA SER A 45 11.68 13.23 -1.20
C SER A 45 11.24 12.06 -2.09
N CYS A 46 12.19 11.25 -2.55
CA CYS A 46 11.93 10.04 -3.33
C CYS A 46 12.52 8.81 -2.68
N TYR A 47 11.79 7.70 -2.75
CA TYR A 47 12.28 6.39 -2.34
C TYR A 47 13.40 5.89 -3.27
N GLN A 48 14.37 5.21 -2.69
CA GLN A 48 15.56 4.70 -3.37
C GLN A 48 15.36 3.29 -3.90
N HIS A 49 14.50 2.49 -3.26
CA HIS A 49 14.21 1.11 -3.64
C HIS A 49 12.80 0.94 -4.21
N TRP A 50 12.63 -0.04 -5.10
CA TRP A 50 11.33 -0.31 -5.75
C TRP A 50 10.26 -0.77 -4.74
N PHE A 51 10.67 -1.51 -3.72
CA PHE A 51 9.78 -1.99 -2.64
C PHE A 51 9.38 -0.94 -1.61
N ASP A 52 9.83 0.31 -1.75
CA ASP A 52 9.54 1.35 -0.76
C ASP A 52 8.37 2.25 -1.20
N GLY A 53 7.95 2.17 -2.46
CA GLY A 53 6.84 2.95 -2.97
C GLY A 53 5.54 2.73 -2.17
N LEU A 54 4.75 3.78 -2.00
CA LEU A 54 3.49 3.68 -1.24
C LEU A 54 2.52 2.72 -1.95
N ALA A 55 1.95 1.79 -1.18
CA ALA A 55 1.06 0.75 -1.68
C ALA A 55 -0.19 1.32 -2.37
N LEU A 56 -0.46 0.84 -3.59
CA LEU A 56 -1.65 1.16 -4.38
C LEU A 56 -2.37 -0.14 -4.73
N LEU A 57 -3.57 -0.29 -4.18
CA LEU A 57 -4.46 -1.40 -4.49
C LEU A 57 -5.13 -1.13 -5.83
N ARG A 58 -5.19 -2.16 -6.68
CA ARG A 58 -5.80 -2.12 -8.01
C ARG A 58 -6.78 -3.28 -8.13
N LYS A 59 -8.01 -2.99 -8.51
CA LYS A 59 -9.07 -3.99 -8.63
C LYS A 59 -9.66 -3.99 -10.03
N PHE A 60 -9.73 -5.20 -10.61
CA PHE A 60 -10.49 -5.48 -11.82
C PHE A 60 -11.70 -6.34 -11.45
N ARG A 61 -12.90 -5.82 -11.67
CA ARG A 61 -14.15 -6.56 -11.49
C ARG A 61 -14.62 -7.09 -12.84
N PHE A 62 -14.86 -8.39 -12.93
CA PHE A 62 -15.37 -9.06 -14.11
C PHE A 62 -16.83 -9.45 -13.88
N ARG A 63 -17.72 -9.04 -14.79
CA ARG A 63 -19.13 -9.44 -14.76
C ARG A 63 -19.74 -9.31 -16.15
N ASP A 64 -20.38 -10.37 -16.62
CA ASP A 64 -21.19 -10.39 -17.84
C ASP A 64 -20.43 -9.87 -19.08
N GLY A 65 -19.18 -10.30 -19.24
CA GLY A 65 -18.30 -9.92 -20.36
C GLY A 65 -17.67 -8.52 -20.23
N ARG A 66 -17.97 -7.77 -19.17
CA ARG A 66 -17.49 -6.41 -18.91
C ARG A 66 -16.45 -6.40 -17.79
N VAL A 67 -15.61 -5.38 -17.80
CA VAL A 67 -14.54 -5.18 -16.83
C VAL A 67 -14.61 -3.77 -16.26
N TRP A 68 -14.57 -3.65 -14.94
CA TRP A 68 -14.44 -2.36 -14.25
C TRP A 68 -13.12 -2.29 -13.51
N PHE A 69 -12.48 -1.13 -13.56
CA PHE A 69 -11.25 -0.83 -12.84
C PHE A 69 -11.50 0.17 -11.71
N SER A 70 -10.82 -0.03 -10.60
CA SER A 70 -10.71 0.95 -9.51
C SER A 70 -9.34 0.80 -8.85
N SER A 71 -8.83 1.87 -8.28
CA SER A 71 -7.59 1.87 -7.51
C SER A 71 -7.68 2.80 -6.33
N ARG A 72 -6.97 2.44 -5.25
CA ARG A 72 -6.93 3.24 -4.03
C ARG A 72 -5.61 3.07 -3.30
N TYR A 73 -5.03 4.18 -2.85
CA TYR A 73 -3.87 4.08 -1.97
C TYR A 73 -4.25 3.39 -0.67
N LEU A 74 -3.38 2.49 -0.21
CA LEU A 74 -3.54 1.91 1.12
C LEU A 74 -3.38 3.03 2.15
N GLN A 75 -4.43 3.29 2.92
CA GLN A 75 -4.46 4.34 3.95
C GLN A 75 -3.74 3.89 5.23
N SER A 76 -2.49 3.42 5.06
CA SER A 76 -1.60 2.98 6.13
C SER A 76 -1.10 4.16 6.97
N ASP A 77 -0.48 3.87 8.12
CA ASP A 77 0.08 4.93 8.96
C ASP A 77 1.28 5.55 8.24
N THR A 78 2.08 4.75 7.54
CA THR A 78 3.16 5.24 6.65
C THR A 78 2.62 6.21 5.62
N TYR A 79 1.57 5.84 4.88
CA TYR A 79 0.98 6.68 3.83
C TYR A 79 0.53 8.02 4.41
N LYS A 80 -0.27 7.98 5.48
CA LYS A 80 -0.83 9.17 6.14
C LYS A 80 0.26 10.09 6.67
N LYS A 81 1.28 9.55 7.35
CA LYS A 81 2.39 10.33 7.89
C LYS A 81 3.19 11.01 6.78
N ASN A 82 3.54 10.28 5.72
CA ASN A 82 4.35 10.83 4.63
C ASN A 82 3.57 11.89 3.84
N VAL A 83 2.30 11.65 3.53
CA VAL A 83 1.45 12.62 2.82
C VAL A 83 1.22 13.88 3.66
N ALA A 84 0.91 13.74 4.96
CA ALA A 84 0.70 14.89 5.85
C ALA A 84 1.97 15.73 6.03
N ALA A 85 3.14 15.11 6.08
CA ALA A 85 4.43 15.80 6.16
C ALA A 85 4.92 16.36 4.81
N ASN A 86 4.26 16.00 3.71
CA ASN A 86 4.71 16.27 2.33
C ASN A 86 6.18 15.89 2.09
N ARG A 87 6.65 14.80 2.71
CA ARG A 87 7.99 14.21 2.57
C ARG A 87 8.02 12.81 3.18
N ILE A 88 9.07 12.04 2.91
CA ILE A 88 9.25 10.72 3.53
C ILE A 88 9.71 10.92 4.97
N VAL A 89 8.90 10.48 5.95
CA VAL A 89 9.20 10.58 7.40
C VAL A 89 9.17 9.23 8.12
N VAL A 90 8.80 8.16 7.41
CA VAL A 90 8.88 6.78 7.85
C VAL A 90 9.92 6.06 6.99
N PRO A 91 10.95 5.42 7.59
CA PRO A 91 11.91 4.63 6.82
C PRO A 91 11.26 3.36 6.27
N GLU A 92 11.73 2.94 5.11
CA GLU A 92 11.27 1.73 4.41
C GLU A 92 12.46 0.80 4.15
N PHE A 93 12.22 -0.33 3.47
CA PHE A 93 13.20 -1.39 3.25
C PHE A 93 14.57 -0.89 2.75
N GLY A 94 14.58 -0.04 1.72
CA GLY A 94 15.82 0.48 1.13
C GLY A 94 16.00 1.99 1.26
N THR A 95 15.11 2.69 1.98
CA THR A 95 15.13 4.15 2.08
C THR A 95 15.12 4.60 3.54
N ARG A 96 16.16 5.32 3.93
CA ARG A 96 16.22 6.02 5.22
C ARG A 96 15.56 7.38 5.13
N VAL A 97 15.07 7.88 6.25
CA VAL A 97 14.55 9.24 6.36
C VAL A 97 15.72 10.21 6.31
N GLU A 98 15.67 11.17 5.38
CA GLU A 98 16.66 12.23 5.28
C GLU A 98 16.61 13.16 6.50
N LEU A 99 17.78 13.53 7.01
CA LEU A 99 17.90 14.51 8.09
C LEU A 99 17.69 15.90 7.51
N ASP A 100 16.56 16.52 7.84
CA ASP A 100 16.29 17.89 7.44
C ASP A 100 17.22 18.86 8.19
N PRO A 101 18.09 19.61 7.47
CA PRO A 101 19.06 20.52 8.09
C PRO A 101 18.42 21.63 8.92
N SER A 102 17.17 22.00 8.61
CA SER A 102 16.44 23.08 9.30
C SER A 102 15.90 22.65 10.68
N LEU A 103 15.84 21.35 10.96
CA LEU A 103 15.35 20.82 12.23
C LEU A 103 16.32 21.07 13.40
N GLY A 104 15.75 21.17 14.60
CA GLY A 104 16.51 21.28 15.84
C GLY A 104 17.30 20.01 16.17
N LEU A 105 18.24 20.10 17.12
CA LEU A 105 19.07 18.96 17.54
C LEU A 105 18.23 17.76 18.02
N LEU A 106 17.19 18.01 18.82
CA LEU A 106 16.30 16.96 19.33
C LEU A 106 15.57 16.21 18.19
N GLU A 107 15.05 16.94 17.21
CA GLU A 107 14.33 16.37 16.07
C GLU A 107 15.27 15.57 15.15
N LYS A 108 16.50 16.05 14.98
CA LYS A 108 17.57 15.31 14.28
C LYS A 108 17.92 14.02 15.02
N SER A 109 18.05 14.06 16.36
CA SER A 109 18.26 12.87 17.18
C SER A 109 17.11 11.88 17.07
N ILE A 110 15.85 12.35 17.11
CA ILE A 110 14.67 11.49 16.92
C ILE A 110 14.67 10.85 15.53
N THR A 111 14.98 11.61 14.48
CA THR A 111 15.05 11.10 13.10
C THR A 111 16.17 10.07 12.94
N TYR A 112 17.32 10.33 13.54
CA TYR A 112 18.44 9.39 13.60
C TYR A 112 18.05 8.07 14.31
N LEU A 113 17.39 8.17 15.47
CA LEU A 113 16.90 6.99 16.21
C LEU A 113 15.89 6.19 15.39
N ARG A 114 14.95 6.85 14.68
CA ARG A 114 13.99 6.16 13.79
C ARG A 114 14.66 5.39 12.67
N ASN A 115 15.80 5.86 12.16
CA ASN A 115 16.55 5.16 11.12
C ASN A 115 17.34 3.94 11.66
N ILE A 116 17.74 3.96 12.93
CA ILE A 116 18.51 2.86 13.55
C ILE A 116 17.60 1.80 14.16
N MET A 117 16.50 2.23 14.76
CA MET A 117 15.47 1.38 15.32
C MET A 117 14.13 1.69 14.66
N PRO A 118 13.94 1.27 13.40
CA PRO A 118 12.70 1.51 12.70
C PRO A 118 11.58 0.70 13.35
N ASP A 119 10.43 1.35 13.59
CA ASP A 119 9.18 0.62 13.79
C ASP A 119 8.87 -0.19 12.54
N ASN A 120 8.20 -1.34 12.69
CA ASN A 120 7.71 -2.10 11.55
C ASN A 120 6.78 -1.22 10.69
N THR A 121 7.16 -1.00 9.43
CA THR A 121 6.31 -0.34 8.44
C THR A 121 5.02 -1.12 8.25
N ASP A 122 3.94 -0.38 8.01
CA ASP A 122 2.65 -0.91 7.57
C ASP A 122 2.33 -0.52 6.12
N ASN A 123 3.36 -0.17 5.34
CA ASN A 123 3.29 -0.08 3.89
C ASN A 123 3.18 -1.50 3.29
N CYS A 124 2.00 -2.07 3.41
CA CYS A 124 1.70 -3.42 2.95
C CYS A 124 1.56 -3.46 1.42
N LEU A 125 2.65 -3.34 0.66
CA LEU A 125 2.63 -3.21 -0.81
C LEU A 125 2.80 -4.52 -1.60
N ILE A 126 3.21 -5.61 -0.96
CA ILE A 126 3.75 -6.79 -1.66
C ILE A 126 2.63 -7.69 -2.19
N ASN A 127 1.64 -8.02 -1.37
CA ASN A 127 0.58 -8.94 -1.78
C ASN A 127 -0.75 -8.64 -1.10
N VAL A 128 -1.81 -9.30 -1.60
CA VAL A 128 -3.13 -9.36 -0.98
C VAL A 128 -3.49 -10.82 -0.76
N VAL A 129 -3.89 -11.16 0.45
CA VAL A 129 -4.28 -12.52 0.83
C VAL A 129 -5.70 -12.53 1.36
N ARG A 130 -6.42 -13.62 1.13
CA ARG A 130 -7.74 -13.86 1.70
C ARG A 130 -7.60 -14.90 2.82
N TYR A 131 -8.18 -14.60 3.97
CA TYR A 131 -8.33 -15.55 5.07
C TYR A 131 -9.79 -15.57 5.51
N GLY A 132 -10.48 -16.68 5.26
CA GLY A 132 -11.94 -16.75 5.43
C GLY A 132 -12.65 -15.72 4.56
N GLN A 133 -13.46 -14.86 5.19
CA GLN A 133 -14.18 -13.78 4.51
C GLN A 133 -13.36 -12.50 4.37
N ASP A 134 -12.32 -12.34 5.19
CA ASP A 134 -11.51 -11.12 5.23
C ASP A 134 -10.39 -11.14 4.18
N VAL A 135 -10.05 -9.94 3.72
CA VAL A 135 -8.97 -9.70 2.75
C VAL A 135 -7.95 -8.78 3.40
N TYR A 136 -6.66 -9.09 3.23
CA TYR A 136 -5.57 -8.38 3.87
C TYR A 136 -4.50 -7.99 2.84
N ALA A 137 -4.03 -6.75 2.89
CA ALA A 137 -2.78 -6.34 2.28
C ALA A 137 -1.61 -6.71 3.19
N CYS A 138 -0.53 -7.23 2.60
CA CYS A 138 0.66 -7.69 3.32
C CYS A 138 1.96 -7.10 2.73
N THR A 139 2.95 -6.99 3.61
CA THR A 139 4.37 -6.86 3.27
C THR A 139 5.13 -7.91 4.09
N GLU A 140 6.45 -7.83 4.17
CA GLU A 140 7.32 -8.76 4.91
C GLU A 140 7.52 -8.37 6.38
N THR A 141 6.64 -7.53 6.94
CA THR A 141 6.60 -7.21 8.36
C THR A 141 5.55 -8.02 9.10
N THR A 142 5.50 -7.91 10.43
CA THR A 142 4.49 -8.56 11.26
C THR A 142 3.10 -7.92 11.18
N ILE A 143 2.91 -6.91 10.31
CA ILE A 143 1.70 -6.11 10.23
C ILE A 143 0.98 -6.39 8.91
N MET A 144 -0.34 -6.57 8.99
CA MET A 144 -1.26 -6.65 7.87
C MET A 144 -2.30 -5.54 7.97
N ARG A 145 -2.86 -5.13 6.83
CA ARG A 145 -3.97 -4.19 6.75
C ARG A 145 -5.19 -4.88 6.17
N ARG A 146 -6.27 -4.95 6.94
CA ARG A 146 -7.54 -5.49 6.46
C ARG A 146 -8.16 -4.53 5.45
N LEU A 147 -8.79 -5.09 4.42
CA LEU A 147 -9.37 -4.35 3.31
C LEU A 147 -10.84 -4.69 3.16
N ASP A 148 -11.62 -3.69 2.77
CA ASP A 148 -12.93 -3.94 2.15
C ASP A 148 -12.71 -4.41 0.69
N PRO A 149 -13.14 -5.63 0.32
CA PRO A 149 -12.91 -6.15 -1.04
C PRO A 149 -13.74 -5.43 -2.12
N ASP A 150 -14.83 -4.77 -1.74
CA ASP A 150 -15.76 -4.09 -2.64
C ASP A 150 -15.42 -2.61 -2.84
N THR A 151 -14.78 -1.96 -1.88
CA THR A 151 -14.41 -0.53 -2.01
C THR A 151 -12.90 -0.27 -2.01
N LEU A 152 -12.08 -1.26 -1.65
CA LEU A 152 -10.65 -1.11 -1.36
C LEU A 152 -10.37 -0.15 -0.19
N ASP A 153 -11.35 0.12 0.68
CA ASP A 153 -11.13 0.86 1.92
C ASP A 153 -10.12 0.11 2.80
N THR A 154 -9.22 0.87 3.42
CA THR A 154 -8.34 0.33 4.44
C THR A 154 -9.06 0.33 5.77
N LEU A 155 -9.18 -0.85 6.37
CA LEU A 155 -9.82 -1.10 7.65
C LEU A 155 -8.75 -1.23 8.74
N ASP A 156 -8.75 -2.35 9.46
CA ASP A 156 -7.94 -2.56 10.65
C ASP A 156 -6.45 -2.75 10.36
N LYS A 157 -5.62 -2.28 11.29
CA LYS A 157 -4.21 -2.65 11.42
C LYS A 157 -4.08 -3.87 12.31
N VAL A 158 -3.52 -4.93 11.78
CA VAL A 158 -3.47 -6.24 12.46
C VAL A 158 -2.03 -6.68 12.62
N ARG A 159 -1.65 -7.14 13.82
CA ARG A 159 -0.38 -7.85 14.01
C ARG A 159 -0.62 -9.35 13.87
N ILE A 160 0.17 -10.00 13.02
CA ILE A 160 -0.04 -11.41 12.63
C ILE A 160 -0.08 -12.32 13.86
N LEU A 161 0.86 -12.17 14.80
CA LEU A 161 0.96 -13.06 15.97
C LEU A 161 -0.28 -12.98 16.87
N THR A 162 -0.71 -11.77 17.23
CA THR A 162 -1.89 -11.59 18.09
C THR A 162 -3.17 -12.03 17.39
N TRP A 163 -3.26 -11.80 16.08
CA TRP A 163 -4.40 -12.21 15.27
C TRP A 163 -4.49 -13.72 15.11
N ALA A 164 -3.39 -14.38 14.77
CA ALA A 164 -3.35 -15.83 14.60
C ALA A 164 -3.72 -16.56 15.90
N LEU A 165 -3.22 -16.07 17.05
CA LEU A 165 -3.61 -16.59 18.37
C LEU A 165 -5.11 -16.43 18.63
N ALA A 166 -5.70 -15.29 18.30
CA ALA A 166 -7.13 -15.05 18.47
C ALA A 166 -8.00 -15.98 17.60
N GLN A 167 -7.51 -16.39 16.42
CA GLN A 167 -8.23 -17.32 15.53
C GLN A 167 -8.17 -18.78 16.01
N VAL A 168 -7.09 -19.19 16.69
CA VAL A 168 -6.92 -20.57 17.19
C VAL A 168 -7.65 -20.79 18.53
N LEU A 169 -7.84 -19.72 19.31
CA LEU A 169 -8.50 -19.76 20.62
C LEU A 169 -10.02 -19.52 20.57
N ALA A 170 -10.58 -19.21 19.40
CA ALA A 170 -12.00 -19.01 19.15
C ALA A 170 -12.65 -20.27 18.57
#